data_AF-A0A849JXC5-F1
#
_entry.id   AF-A0A849JXC5-F1
#
_cell.length_a   1.000
_cell.length_b   1.000
_cell.length_c   1.000
_cell.angle_alpha   90.00
_cell.angle_beta   90.00
_cell.angle_gamma   90.00
#
_symmetry.space_group_name_H-M   'P 1'
#
loop_
_entity.id
_entity.type
_entity.pdbx_description
1 polymer ?
#
loop_
_entity_poly.entity_id
_entity_poly.type
_entity_poly.pdbx_seq_one_letter_code
_entity_poly.pdbx_strand_id
1 'polypeptide(L)' 'MSKAAEDQTVGDWVQQHLDEVCGWPALSTPERKCLVEACDRDVFSAGLCATHRLRARSRMLRERDGGGSK' A
#
# COMPACT_ATOMS: atom_id res chain seq x y z
N MET A 1 -3.20 16.61 37.13
CA MET A 1 -4.08 15.48 36.82
C MET A 1 -3.51 14.72 35.63
N SER A 2 -3.73 13.41 35.62
CA SER A 2 -3.08 12.38 34.83
C SER A 2 -3.13 12.60 33.31
N LYS A 3 -2.01 12.26 32.65
CA LYS A 3 -1.85 12.13 31.20
C LYS A 3 -3.06 11.41 30.59
N ALA A 4 -3.84 12.10 29.78
CA ALA A 4 -4.60 11.42 28.75
C ALA A 4 -3.54 10.80 27.83
N ALA A 5 -3.40 9.48 27.92
CA ALA A 5 -2.72 8.71 26.89
C ALA A 5 -3.65 8.78 25.67
N GLU A 6 -3.62 9.94 25.02
CA GLU A 6 -4.39 10.26 23.83
C GLU A 6 -4.01 9.26 22.75
N ASP A 7 -5.05 8.76 22.08
CA ASP A 7 -5.03 7.84 20.96
C ASP A 7 -4.14 8.42 19.84
N GLN A 8 -2.82 8.24 19.97
CA GLN A 8 -1.88 8.68 18.96
C GLN A 8 -2.10 7.80 17.73
N THR A 9 -2.82 8.36 16.76
CA THR A 9 -3.00 7.73 15.46
C THR A 9 -1.68 7.82 14.68
N VAL A 10 -1.48 6.90 13.73
CA VAL A 10 -0.35 6.98 12.79
C VAL A 10 -0.33 8.32 12.06
N GLY A 11 -1.50 8.92 11.81
CA GLY A 11 -1.60 10.24 11.16
C GLY A 11 -1.08 11.39 12.04
N ASP A 12 -1.28 11.29 13.36
CA ASP A 12 -0.79 12.29 14.32
C ASP A 12 0.75 12.24 14.44
N TRP A 13 1.30 11.02 14.52
CA TRP A 13 2.74 10.81 14.55
C TRP A 13 3.42 11.31 13.27
N VAL A 14 2.87 11.02 12.09
CA VAL A 14 3.43 11.49 10.81
C VAL A 14 3.47 13.01 10.72
N GLN A 15 2.46 13.72 11.26
CA GLN A 15 2.45 15.18 11.29
C GLN A 15 3.54 15.77 12.20
N GLN A 16 3.81 15.12 13.33
CA GLN A 16 4.87 15.54 14.26
C GLN A 16 6.27 15.27 13.71
N HIS A 17 6.41 14.22 12.88
CA HIS A 17 7.69 13.75 12.33
C HIS A 17 7.83 14.02 10.81
N LEU A 18 7.23 15.10 10.30
CA LEU A 18 7.21 15.38 8.84
C LEU A 18 8.60 15.47 8.21
N ASP A 19 9.59 16.08 8.88
CA ASP A 19 10.95 16.21 8.36
C ASP A 19 11.63 14.84 8.17
N GLU A 20 11.48 13.97 9.18
CA GLU A 20 11.96 12.59 9.16
C GLU A 20 11.25 11.77 8.08
N VAL A 21 9.93 11.83 8.03
CA VAL A 21 9.10 11.08 7.06
C VAL A 21 9.31 11.57 5.63
N CYS A 22 9.52 12.87 5.41
CA CYS A 22 9.85 13.41 4.08
C CYS A 22 11.24 12.96 3.60
N GLY A 23 12.17 12.69 4.53
CA GLY A 23 13.50 12.16 4.23
C GLY A 23 13.52 10.66 3.96
N TRP A 24 12.46 9.92 4.30
CA TRP A 24 12.35 8.52 3.95
C TRP A 24 12.28 8.38 2.43
N PRO A 25 12.93 7.34 1.85
CA PRO A 25 12.76 7.08 0.45
C PRO A 25 11.27 6.88 0.22
N ALA A 26 10.64 7.80 -0.51
CA ALA A 26 9.33 7.52 -1.03
C ALA A 26 9.47 6.18 -1.74
N LEU A 27 8.69 5.16 -1.34
CA LEU A 27 8.59 3.88 -2.06
C LEU A 27 8.06 4.06 -3.50
N SER A 28 8.07 5.28 -4.01
CA SER A 28 8.46 5.64 -5.37
C SER A 28 9.78 4.97 -5.74
N THR A 29 9.78 3.67 -5.98
CA THR A 29 10.82 3.08 -6.84
C THR A 29 10.90 3.97 -8.09
N PRO A 30 12.09 4.53 -8.42
CA PRO A 30 12.23 5.43 -9.57
C PRO A 30 11.77 4.74 -10.85
N GLU A 31 11.93 3.43 -10.85
CA GLU A 31 11.32 2.53 -11.78
C GLU A 31 9.85 2.39 -11.42
N ARG A 32 8.97 2.95 -12.26
CA ARG A 32 7.53 2.70 -12.24
C ARG A 32 7.27 1.24 -12.65
N LYS A 33 7.89 0.24 -12.01
CA LYS A 33 7.83 -1.18 -12.35
C LYS A 33 6.89 -1.92 -11.41
N CYS A 34 6.18 -2.89 -11.97
CA CYS A 34 5.25 -3.71 -11.22
C CYS A 34 5.97 -4.37 -10.02
N LEU A 35 5.35 -4.34 -8.84
CA LEU A 35 5.83 -5.01 -7.61
C LEU A 35 5.92 -6.54 -7.71
N VAL A 36 5.48 -7.12 -8.82
CA VAL A 36 5.63 -8.55 -9.05
C VAL A 36 7.04 -8.78 -9.57
N GLU A 37 7.90 -9.43 -8.78
CA GLU A 37 9.34 -9.57 -9.05
C GLU A 37 9.66 -10.04 -10.48
N ALA A 38 8.87 -10.97 -11.03
CA ALA A 38 9.03 -11.48 -12.38
C ALA A 38 8.36 -10.63 -13.49
N CYS A 39 7.94 -9.39 -13.18
CA CYS A 39 7.15 -8.55 -14.08
C CYS A 39 7.82 -7.20 -14.36
N ASP A 40 8.45 -7.08 -15.52
CA ASP A 40 9.13 -5.84 -15.94
C ASP A 40 8.18 -4.75 -16.51
N ARG A 41 6.86 -4.94 -16.41
CA ARG A 41 5.88 -3.98 -16.93
C ARG A 41 5.74 -2.76 -16.04
N ASP A 42 5.40 -1.63 -16.65
CA ASP A 42 5.15 -0.41 -15.92
C ASP A 42 3.91 -0.50 -15.01
N VAL A 43 3.98 0.16 -13.86
CA VAL A 43 2.91 0.33 -12.88
C VAL A 43 1.82 1.17 -13.50
N PHE A 44 0.60 0.63 -13.43
CA PHE A 44 -0.59 1.38 -13.75
C PHE A 44 -1.15 2.07 -12.50
N SER A 45 -1.28 1.33 -11.38
CA SER A 45 -1.74 1.90 -10.09
C SER A 45 -1.56 0.89 -8.94
N ALA A 46 -1.35 1.39 -7.72
CA ALA A 46 -1.13 0.60 -6.49
C ALA A 46 0.05 -0.39 -6.62
N GLY A 47 1.13 0.03 -7.28
CA GLY A 47 2.34 -0.78 -7.47
C GLY A 47 2.16 -1.96 -8.44
N LEU A 48 1.02 -2.10 -9.13
CA LEU A 48 0.77 -3.18 -10.08
C LEU A 48 0.61 -2.66 -11.51
N CYS A 49 1.11 -3.43 -12.49
CA CYS A 49 0.75 -3.24 -13.89
C CYS A 49 -0.74 -3.53 -14.11
N ALA A 50 -1.32 -3.05 -15.22
CA ALA A 50 -2.75 -3.18 -15.51
C ALA A 50 -3.25 -4.64 -15.40
N THR A 51 -2.47 -5.60 -15.92
CA THR A 51 -2.79 -7.03 -15.86
C THR A 51 -2.82 -7.56 -14.42
N HIS A 52 -1.80 -7.23 -13.62
CA HIS A 52 -1.75 -7.71 -12.23
C HIS A 52 -2.78 -7.03 -11.35
N ARG A 53 -3.10 -5.76 -11.59
CA ARG A 53 -4.18 -5.06 -10.89
C ARG A 53 -5.54 -5.71 -11.17
N LEU A 54 -5.83 -6.07 -12.42
CA LEU A 54 -7.07 -6.76 -12.77
C LEU A 54 -7.16 -8.13 -12.09
N ARG A 55 -6.08 -8.92 -12.12
CA ARG A 55 -6.03 -10.24 -11.44
C ARG A 55 -6.22 -10.12 -9.94
N ALA A 56 -5.54 -9.15 -9.30
CA ALA A 56 -5.69 -8.88 -7.88
C ALA A 56 -7.14 -8.49 -7.54
N ARG A 57 -7.76 -7.61 -8.33
CA ARG A 57 -9.17 -7.22 -8.15
C ARG A 57 -10.10 -8.42 -8.27
N SER A 58 -9.94 -9.26 -9.30
CA SER A 58 -10.76 -10.48 -9.47
C SER A 58 -10.61 -11.43 -8.29
N ARG A 59 -9.39 -11.57 -7.74
CA ARG A 59 -9.14 -12.39 -6.55
C ARG A 59 -9.81 -11.82 -5.30
N MET A 60 -9.62 -10.52 -5.05
CA MET A 60 -10.24 -9.83 -3.92
C MET A 60 -11.76 -9.94 -3.93
N LEU A 61 -12.40 -9.82 -5.11
CA LEU A 61 -13.85 -10.00 -5.22
C LEU A 61 -14.28 -11.42 -4.83
N ARG A 62 -13.58 -12.45 -5.32
CA ARG A 62 -13.88 -13.85 -4.93
C ARG A 62 -13.71 -14.11 -3.44
N GLU A 63 -12.71 -13.49 -2.82
CA GLU A 63 -12.42 -13.65 -1.38
C GLU A 63 -13.46 -12.91 -0.50
N ARG A 64 -13.96 -11.75 -0.95
CA ARG A 64 -14.98 -10.97 -0.23
C ARG A 64 -16.35 -11.64 -0.20
N ASP A 65 -16.71 -12.34 -1.27
CA ASP A 65 -17.99 -13.05 -1.38
C ASP A 65 -17.97 -14.45 -0.72
N GLY A 66 -16.93 -14.79 0.07
CA GLY A 66 -16.89 -16.05 0.81
C GLY A 66 -16.78 -17.30 -0.07
N GLY A 67 -16.19 -17.17 -1.26
CA GLY A 67 -16.08 -18.24 -2.25
C GLY A 67 -15.08 -19.32 -1.88
N GLY A 68 -15.50 -20.25 -1.03
CA GLY A 68 -15.01 -21.61 -1.06
C GLY A 68 -15.20 -22.21 -2.46
N SER A 69 -14.12 -22.72 -3.04
CA SER A 69 -14.16 -23.74 -4.08
C SER A 69 -12.98 -24.66 -3.78
N LYS A 70 -13.30 -25.70 -3.02
CA LYS A 70 -12.46 -26.89 -2.89
C LYS A 70 -12.59 -27.70 -4.17
#